data_AF-A0A524J087-F1
#
_entry.id   AF-A0A524J087-F1
#
_cell.length_a   1.000
_cell.length_b   1.000
_cell.length_c   1.000
_cell.angle_alpha   90.00
_cell.angle_beta   90.00
_cell.angle_gamma   90.00
#
_symmetry.space_group_name_H-M   'P 1'
#
loop_
_entity.id
_entity.type
_entity.pdbx_description
1 polymer ?
#
loop_
_entity_poly.entity_id
_entity_poly.type
_entity_poly.pdbx_seq_one_letter_code
_entity_poly.pdbx_strand_id
1 'polypeptide(L)'
;MDADQAFEGRLRDNRAKAVTVAILLFIVGSVGIALLPSGDPVEKRSVSVSPSPTSSPIPSPSTPPLRVASNAPTALPLSGEIDPGRYFVAWPDRPIREANTGEVVPGIYLTLPAGWRLTEEGSIPPRPTVTKDFLRLSLFQDVTHVVADVCARNADLEFVAVGSTARDLRVALRNQVGIDRSGPADVLVGYYPASKYVLRHPRECPGPEGDQIWAGGPPDSGFSILTGGVGTIYVADVNAHRLVVTSDYRFATEAALTELDAIIASIDIAPPPFEQDQGLRYSMTVDGIPLSLSVPTGGWERVGGTSINKSVRGPQGAEGMIYWTTFPDAVDTYTCARQLKPSIGPSTADLAAAVANAPGTQLIAGPADVRLDGRATKYIVLAVREDRGCDPGFFFTWRDRQGGAMWSATEPGDTIRVWIVDLDGTRLFIAGGTKPDAGPELEQEIEQIVRSIWFA
;
A
#
# COMPACT_ATOMS: atom_id res chain seq x y z
N MET A 1 -20.06 -15.38 -50.51
CA MET A 1 -19.29 -14.16 -50.19
C MET A 1 -18.51 -14.46 -48.94
N ASP A 2 -17.22 -14.74 -49.11
CA ASP A 2 -16.34 -15.36 -48.11
C ASP A 2 -15.84 -14.37 -47.06
N ALA A 3 -15.81 -14.82 -45.80
CA ALA A 3 -15.34 -14.09 -44.63
C ALA A 3 -13.86 -13.66 -44.72
N ASP A 4 -13.07 -14.29 -45.59
CA ASP A 4 -11.65 -13.95 -45.80
C ASP A 4 -11.45 -12.59 -46.48
N GLN A 5 -12.39 -12.14 -47.33
CA GLN A 5 -12.26 -10.80 -47.95
C GLN A 5 -12.56 -9.66 -46.96
N ALA A 6 -13.33 -9.93 -45.89
CA ALA A 6 -13.65 -8.93 -44.87
C ALA A 6 -12.49 -8.71 -43.87
N PHE A 7 -11.55 -9.65 -43.78
CA PHE A 7 -10.40 -9.55 -42.88
C PHE A 7 -9.23 -8.79 -43.52
N GLU A 8 -8.94 -9.02 -44.81
CA GLU A 8 -7.89 -8.26 -45.51
C GLU A 8 -8.21 -6.77 -45.66
N GLY A 9 -9.49 -6.40 -45.81
CA GLY A 9 -9.91 -5.00 -45.88
C GLY A 9 -9.59 -4.20 -44.61
N ARG A 10 -9.76 -4.81 -43.42
CA ARG A 10 -9.46 -4.16 -42.13
C ARG A 10 -7.97 -4.02 -41.84
N LEU A 11 -7.14 -4.92 -42.36
CA LEU A 11 -5.69 -4.86 -42.21
C LEU A 11 -5.05 -3.74 -43.05
N ARG A 12 -5.61 -3.44 -44.23
CA ARG A 12 -5.13 -2.31 -45.06
C ARG A 12 -5.48 -0.95 -44.46
N ASP A 13 -6.67 -0.81 -43.87
CA ASP A 13 -7.12 0.46 -43.30
C ASP A 13 -6.35 0.86 -42.02
N ASN A 14 -5.90 -0.13 -41.25
CA ASN A 14 -5.08 0.11 -40.04
C ASN A 14 -3.62 0.46 -40.37
N ARG A 15 -3.06 -0.03 -41.48
CA ARG A 15 -1.72 0.35 -41.92
C ARG A 15 -1.67 1.78 -42.48
N ALA A 16 -2.73 2.26 -43.13
CA ALA A 16 -2.81 3.64 -43.60
C ALA A 16 -2.81 4.65 -42.43
N LYS A 17 -3.52 4.35 -41.34
CA LYS A 17 -3.59 5.21 -40.15
C LYS A 17 -2.27 5.29 -39.38
N ALA A 18 -1.49 4.21 -39.35
CA ALA A 18 -0.18 4.19 -38.69
C ALA A 18 0.88 5.05 -39.40
N VAL A 19 0.83 5.14 -40.74
CA VAL A 19 1.77 5.94 -41.52
C VAL A 19 1.52 7.45 -41.36
N THR A 20 0.26 7.88 -41.18
CA THR A 20 -0.08 9.30 -40.99
C THR A 20 0.41 9.86 -39.65
N VAL A 21 0.45 9.04 -38.58
CA VAL A 21 0.93 9.48 -37.25
C VAL A 21 2.45 9.63 -37.22
N ALA A 22 3.19 8.79 -37.95
CA ALA A 22 4.66 8.85 -38.00
C ALA A 22 5.17 10.10 -38.75
N ILE A 23 4.44 10.58 -39.77
CA ILE A 23 4.82 11.77 -40.54
C ILE A 23 4.60 13.06 -39.74
N LEU A 24 3.59 13.10 -38.86
CA LEU A 24 3.30 14.27 -38.01
C LEU A 24 4.35 14.47 -36.90
N LEU A 25 4.91 13.39 -36.35
CA LEU A 25 5.97 13.48 -35.33
C LEU A 25 7.31 13.97 -35.89
N PHE A 26 7.61 13.73 -37.17
CA PHE A 26 8.85 14.18 -37.79
C PHE A 26 8.87 15.69 -38.12
N ILE A 27 7.69 16.27 -38.39
CA ILE A 27 7.57 17.70 -38.73
C ILE A 27 7.73 18.59 -37.49
N VAL A 28 7.29 18.13 -36.31
CA VAL A 28 7.43 18.89 -35.05
C VAL A 28 8.87 18.88 -34.52
N GLY A 29 9.65 17.82 -34.76
CA GLY A 29 11.06 17.74 -34.36
C GLY A 29 12.01 18.61 -35.17
N SER A 30 11.60 19.09 -36.35
CA SER A 30 12.48 19.78 -37.30
C SER A 30 12.50 21.30 -37.18
N VAL A 31 11.63 21.89 -36.36
CA VAL A 31 11.51 23.36 -36.18
C VAL A 31 12.19 23.86 -34.89
N GLY A 32 12.68 22.96 -34.04
CA GLY A 32 13.24 23.28 -32.72
C GLY A 32 14.76 23.46 -32.62
N ILE A 33 15.49 23.60 -33.74
CA ILE A 33 16.96 23.79 -33.72
C ILE A 33 17.34 24.96 -34.64
N ALA A 34 17.04 26.17 -34.21
CA ALA A 34 17.76 27.36 -34.59
C ALA A 34 17.38 28.46 -33.60
N LEU A 35 18.35 28.90 -32.79
CA LEU A 35 18.49 30.24 -32.19
C LEU A 35 19.38 30.11 -30.92
N LEU A 36 20.68 30.04 -31.13
CA LEU A 36 21.67 30.46 -30.14
C LEU A 36 22.11 31.88 -30.47
N PRO A 37 22.11 32.83 -29.51
CA PRO A 37 22.93 34.02 -29.61
C PRO A 37 24.26 33.82 -28.88
N SER A 38 25.31 34.14 -29.63
CA SER A 38 26.70 34.41 -29.25
C SER A 38 26.84 35.40 -28.11
N GLY A 39 27.85 35.16 -27.26
CA GLY A 39 28.19 36.02 -26.11
C GLY A 39 29.03 37.25 -26.46
N ASP A 40 29.21 38.09 -25.43
CA ASP A 40 30.37 38.94 -25.08
C ASP A 40 29.94 39.89 -23.92
N PRO A 41 30.85 40.66 -23.27
CA PRO A 41 31.96 40.21 -22.44
C PRO A 41 31.87 40.77 -20.99
N VAL A 42 32.81 40.31 -20.17
CA VAL A 42 33.03 40.61 -18.75
C VAL A 42 33.10 42.12 -18.43
N GLU A 43 32.23 42.61 -17.54
CA GLU A 43 32.38 43.91 -16.88
C GLU A 43 32.53 43.74 -15.36
N LYS A 44 33.69 44.21 -14.86
CA LYS A 44 34.04 44.23 -13.43
C LYS A 44 33.15 45.24 -12.70
N ARG A 45 32.38 44.77 -11.70
CA ARG A 45 31.71 45.67 -10.75
C ARG A 45 32.16 45.40 -9.32
N SER A 46 32.56 46.49 -8.69
CA SER A 46 33.07 46.67 -7.34
C SER A 46 32.10 46.19 -6.26
N VAL A 47 32.63 45.45 -5.28
CA VAL A 47 31.93 45.04 -4.06
C VAL A 47 31.95 46.22 -3.09
N SER A 48 30.78 46.78 -2.79
CA SER A 48 30.57 47.70 -1.69
C SER A 48 30.19 46.92 -0.42
N VAL A 49 30.92 47.18 0.66
CA VAL A 49 30.75 46.57 1.97
C VAL A 49 29.50 47.16 2.65
N SER A 50 28.59 46.30 3.11
CA SER A 50 27.43 46.67 3.94
C SER A 50 27.69 46.29 5.41
N PRO A 51 27.38 47.16 6.39
CA PRO A 51 27.70 46.94 7.79
C PRO A 51 26.72 45.99 8.51
N SER A 52 27.24 45.36 9.56
CA SER A 52 26.62 44.34 10.42
C SER A 52 25.28 44.76 11.06
N PRO A 53 24.34 43.82 11.27
CA PRO A 53 23.14 44.08 12.06
C PRO A 53 23.38 43.97 13.57
N THR A 54 22.63 44.80 14.28
CA THR A 54 22.55 45.03 15.73
C THR A 54 22.02 43.83 16.51
N SER A 55 22.54 43.65 17.71
CA SER A 55 22.19 42.65 18.72
C SER A 55 20.69 42.67 19.09
N SER A 56 20.05 41.50 19.06
CA SER A 56 18.69 41.30 19.58
C SER A 56 18.68 40.97 21.08
N PRO A 57 17.63 41.35 21.83
CA PRO A 57 17.54 41.16 23.27
C PRO A 57 17.16 39.72 23.68
N ILE A 58 17.63 39.33 24.86
CA ILE A 58 17.46 38.03 25.52
C ILE A 58 16.00 37.85 25.98
N PRO A 59 15.32 36.73 25.64
CA PRO A 59 13.98 36.44 26.15
C PRO A 59 13.99 35.84 27.56
N SER A 60 13.01 36.24 28.37
CA SER A 60 12.74 35.74 29.73
C SER A 60 12.28 34.27 29.73
N PRO A 61 12.50 33.52 30.84
CA PRO A 61 12.23 32.09 30.91
C PRO A 61 10.74 31.77 30.81
N SER A 62 10.39 30.91 29.85
CA SER A 62 9.04 30.41 29.61
C SER A 62 8.70 29.27 30.56
N THR A 63 7.47 29.32 31.09
CA THR A 63 6.80 28.27 31.87
C THR A 63 6.88 26.91 31.15
N PRO A 64 7.17 25.79 31.85
CA PRO A 64 7.22 24.48 31.21
C PRO A 64 5.85 24.11 30.62
N PRO A 65 5.80 23.57 29.38
CA PRO A 65 4.54 23.18 28.75
C PRO A 65 3.87 22.05 29.55
N LEU A 66 2.53 22.11 29.62
CA LEU A 66 1.71 21.02 30.13
C LEU A 66 2.09 19.71 29.42
N ARG A 67 2.23 18.63 30.20
CA ARG A 67 2.40 17.26 29.69
C ARG A 67 1.35 16.99 28.61
N VAL A 68 1.83 16.73 27.39
CA VAL A 68 1.01 16.19 26.30
C VAL A 68 0.44 14.86 26.77
N ALA A 69 -0.88 14.71 26.67
CA ALA A 69 -1.61 13.52 27.09
C ALA A 69 -1.09 12.27 26.36
N SER A 70 -1.20 11.13 27.03
CA SER A 70 -0.79 9.81 26.53
C SER A 70 -1.19 9.59 25.07
N ASN A 71 -0.24 9.17 24.21
CA ASN A 71 -0.44 8.84 22.79
C ASN A 71 -1.21 7.51 22.58
N ALA A 72 -1.74 6.91 23.65
CA ALA A 72 -2.52 5.69 23.53
C ALA A 72 -3.84 6.02 22.79
N PRO A 73 -4.17 5.31 21.70
CA PRO A 73 -5.38 5.56 20.94
C PRO A 73 -6.62 5.27 21.80
N THR A 74 -7.60 6.17 21.76
CA THR A 74 -8.85 6.02 22.50
C THR A 74 -9.81 5.16 21.67
N ALA A 75 -10.48 4.19 22.28
CA ALA A 75 -11.54 3.46 21.59
C ALA A 75 -12.68 4.42 21.21
N LEU A 76 -13.21 4.32 20.00
CA LEU A 76 -14.32 5.16 19.56
C LEU A 76 -15.56 4.91 20.45
N PRO A 77 -16.20 5.96 21.01
CA PRO A 77 -17.39 5.77 21.85
C PRO A 77 -18.55 5.23 21.01
N LEU A 78 -19.40 4.37 21.59
CA LEU A 78 -20.52 3.72 20.87
C LEU A 78 -21.61 4.70 20.41
N SER A 79 -21.75 5.86 21.06
CA SER A 79 -22.69 6.91 20.71
C SER A 79 -22.31 8.23 21.41
N GLY A 80 -22.86 9.35 20.95
CA GLY A 80 -22.72 10.65 21.63
C GLY A 80 -21.73 11.60 20.95
N GLU A 81 -21.36 12.67 21.65
CA GLU A 81 -20.33 13.61 21.19
C GLU A 81 -18.94 12.99 21.34
N ILE A 82 -18.09 13.24 20.33
CA ILE A 82 -16.73 12.72 20.27
C ILE A 82 -15.77 13.87 20.59
N ASP A 83 -14.93 13.69 21.60
CA ASP A 83 -13.85 14.63 21.91
C ASP A 83 -12.83 14.67 20.77
N PRO A 84 -12.18 15.81 20.50
CA PRO A 84 -11.12 15.84 19.49
C PRO A 84 -9.97 14.89 19.88
N GLY A 85 -9.53 14.04 18.96
CA GLY A 85 -8.46 13.09 19.24
C GLY A 85 -8.25 12.00 18.19
N ARG A 86 -7.28 11.13 18.47
CA ARG A 86 -6.99 9.93 17.66
C ARG A 86 -7.77 8.75 18.23
N TYR A 87 -8.57 8.12 17.39
CA TYR A 87 -9.44 7.02 17.75
C TYR A 87 -9.03 5.73 17.08
N PHE A 88 -9.21 4.62 17.78
CA PHE A 88 -9.16 3.27 17.24
C PHE A 88 -10.57 2.79 16.94
N VAL A 89 -10.76 2.34 15.71
CA VAL A 89 -11.95 1.65 15.23
C VAL A 89 -11.55 0.21 14.96
N ALA A 90 -12.14 -0.69 15.76
CA ALA A 90 -12.00 -2.11 15.51
C ALA A 90 -12.55 -2.43 14.12
N TRP A 91 -11.90 -3.34 13.42
CA TRP A 91 -12.42 -3.84 12.17
C TRP A 91 -13.81 -4.47 12.44
N PRO A 92 -14.86 -4.10 11.70
CA PRO A 92 -16.20 -4.59 11.97
C PRO A 92 -16.25 -6.14 11.94
N ASP A 93 -17.15 -6.75 12.70
CA ASP A 93 -17.48 -8.19 12.76
C ASP A 93 -16.37 -9.22 13.09
N ARG A 94 -15.15 -8.79 13.41
CA ARG A 94 -14.15 -9.71 13.98
C ARG A 94 -13.73 -9.24 15.37
N PRO A 95 -13.89 -10.07 16.41
CA PRO A 95 -13.26 -9.77 17.69
C PRO A 95 -11.75 -9.58 17.45
N ILE A 96 -11.15 -8.61 18.16
CA ILE A 96 -9.72 -8.23 18.08
C ILE A 96 -8.77 -9.44 18.15
N ARG A 97 -9.26 -10.57 18.67
CA ARG A 97 -8.70 -11.90 18.46
C ARG A 97 -9.79 -12.82 17.94
N GLU A 98 -9.65 -13.34 16.72
CA GLU A 98 -10.32 -14.58 16.37
C GLU A 98 -9.78 -15.67 17.30
N ALA A 99 -10.62 -16.13 18.23
CA ALA A 99 -10.22 -17.03 19.32
C ALA A 99 -9.58 -18.35 18.85
N ASN A 100 -9.74 -18.70 17.58
CA ASN A 100 -9.31 -19.98 17.01
C ASN A 100 -8.11 -19.89 16.05
N THR A 101 -7.80 -18.71 15.49
CA THR A 101 -6.73 -18.55 14.48
C THR A 101 -5.55 -17.73 15.00
N GLY A 102 -5.76 -16.89 16.03
CA GLY A 102 -4.74 -15.96 16.51
C GLY A 102 -4.38 -14.88 15.49
N GLU A 103 -5.17 -14.75 14.41
CA GLU A 103 -4.97 -13.75 13.38
C GLU A 103 -5.34 -12.36 13.93
N VAL A 104 -4.36 -11.46 13.96
CA VAL A 104 -4.56 -10.09 14.42
C VAL A 104 -5.19 -9.30 13.29
N VAL A 105 -6.44 -8.90 13.47
CA VAL A 105 -7.17 -8.11 12.49
C VAL A 105 -6.59 -6.69 12.47
N PRO A 106 -6.34 -6.09 11.29
CA PRO A 106 -5.81 -4.73 11.20
C PRO A 106 -6.71 -3.75 11.94
N GLY A 107 -6.07 -2.79 12.62
CA GLY A 107 -6.74 -1.70 13.31
C GLY A 107 -6.90 -0.49 12.40
N ILE A 108 -8.05 0.18 12.44
CA ILE A 108 -8.22 1.45 11.73
C ILE A 108 -8.08 2.57 12.76
N TYR A 109 -7.09 3.43 12.58
CA TYR A 109 -6.94 4.65 13.35
C TYR A 109 -7.41 5.84 12.52
N LEU A 110 -8.10 6.79 13.15
CA LEU A 110 -8.42 8.06 12.50
C LEU A 110 -8.44 9.20 13.53
N THR A 111 -8.18 10.41 13.06
CA THR A 111 -8.22 11.62 13.90
C THR A 111 -9.52 12.35 13.65
N LEU A 112 -10.30 12.52 14.71
CA LEU A 112 -11.56 13.27 14.66
C LEU A 112 -11.35 14.64 15.30
N PRO A 113 -11.77 15.73 14.64
CA PRO A 113 -11.81 17.05 15.25
C PRO A 113 -13.02 17.17 16.19
N ALA A 114 -13.07 18.28 16.93
CA ALA A 114 -14.15 18.51 17.88
C ALA A 114 -15.50 18.69 17.17
N GLY A 115 -16.55 18.08 17.74
CA GLY A 115 -17.92 18.28 17.24
C GLY A 115 -18.44 17.22 16.29
N TRP A 116 -17.73 16.11 16.11
CA TRP A 116 -18.31 14.91 15.50
C TRP A 116 -19.12 14.13 16.53
N ARG A 117 -20.12 13.39 16.06
CA ARG A 117 -20.97 12.54 16.91
C ARG A 117 -21.00 11.15 16.32
N LEU A 118 -21.12 10.12 17.16
CA LEU A 118 -21.43 8.77 16.68
C LEU A 118 -22.93 8.51 16.78
N THR A 119 -23.49 7.92 15.73
CA THR A 119 -24.83 7.32 15.75
C THR A 119 -24.77 5.89 16.24
N GLU A 120 -25.89 5.35 16.71
CA GLU A 120 -26.00 3.93 17.10
C GLU A 120 -25.69 2.98 15.92
N GLU A 121 -25.81 3.47 14.68
CA GLU A 121 -25.51 2.75 13.44
C GLU A 121 -24.01 2.74 13.09
N GLY A 122 -23.14 3.26 13.96
CA GLY A 122 -21.69 3.32 13.73
C GLY A 122 -21.26 4.39 12.72
N SER A 123 -22.19 5.21 12.24
CA SER A 123 -21.89 6.32 11.34
C SER A 123 -21.50 7.56 12.14
N ILE A 124 -20.57 8.35 11.59
CA ILE A 124 -20.06 9.58 12.23
C ILE A 124 -20.62 10.81 11.50
N PRO A 125 -21.76 11.37 11.90
CA PRO A 125 -22.19 12.68 11.40
C PRO A 125 -21.46 13.84 12.10
N PRO A 126 -21.34 15.02 11.46
CA PRO A 126 -20.92 16.22 12.15
C PRO A 126 -22.01 16.71 13.12
N ARG A 127 -21.67 17.72 13.91
CA ARG A 127 -22.57 18.45 14.82
C ARG A 127 -23.92 18.77 14.17
N PRO A 128 -25.03 18.76 14.94
CA PRO A 128 -26.32 19.28 14.48
C PRO A 128 -26.27 20.81 14.48
N THR A 129 -25.54 21.42 13.54
CA THR A 129 -25.67 22.84 13.26
C THR A 129 -26.66 23.02 12.13
N VAL A 130 -27.91 23.32 12.51
CA VAL A 130 -28.93 23.94 11.65
C VAL A 130 -29.38 23.10 10.44
N THR A 131 -30.02 21.95 10.70
CA THR A 131 -31.14 21.37 9.90
C THR A 131 -30.98 21.10 8.39
N LYS A 132 -29.83 21.32 7.74
CA LYS A 132 -29.69 21.11 6.27
C LYS A 132 -28.42 20.41 5.81
N ASP A 133 -27.36 20.39 6.62
CA ASP A 133 -26.10 19.77 6.21
C ASP A 133 -26.10 18.31 6.63
N PHE A 134 -26.20 17.42 5.65
CA PHE A 134 -25.96 16.00 5.84
C PHE A 134 -24.50 15.73 5.49
N LEU A 135 -23.75 15.09 6.39
CA LEU A 135 -22.39 14.61 6.16
C LEU A 135 -22.24 13.34 7.01
N ARG A 136 -21.71 12.27 6.44
CA ARG A 136 -21.55 11.00 7.14
C ARG A 136 -20.25 10.35 6.70
N LEU A 137 -19.54 9.71 7.61
CA LEU A 137 -18.43 8.81 7.34
C LEU A 137 -18.79 7.41 7.86
N SER A 138 -18.63 6.38 7.03
CA SER A 138 -18.89 4.98 7.40
C SER A 138 -17.81 4.04 6.86
N LEU A 139 -17.50 3.00 7.62
CA LEU A 139 -16.54 1.95 7.26
C LEU A 139 -17.30 0.64 7.05
N PHE A 140 -17.17 0.04 5.87
CA PHE A 140 -17.83 -1.20 5.49
C PHE A 140 -16.82 -2.25 5.02
N GLN A 141 -17.20 -3.52 5.14
CA GLN A 141 -16.44 -4.68 4.66
C GLN A 141 -17.32 -5.58 3.77
N ASP A 142 -18.56 -5.77 4.19
CA ASP A 142 -19.50 -6.69 3.57
C ASP A 142 -20.42 -5.94 2.64
N VAL A 143 -19.88 -5.46 1.51
CA VAL A 143 -20.72 -5.09 0.38
C VAL A 143 -21.03 -6.36 -0.40
N THR A 144 -22.23 -6.91 -0.21
CA THR A 144 -22.64 -8.18 -0.83
C THR A 144 -23.34 -7.95 -2.16
N HIS A 145 -24.00 -6.80 -2.33
CA HIS A 145 -24.71 -6.46 -3.55
C HIS A 145 -24.57 -4.97 -3.89
N VAL A 146 -24.43 -4.65 -5.17
CA VAL A 146 -24.51 -3.27 -5.68
C VAL A 146 -25.77 -3.12 -6.50
N VAL A 147 -26.48 -2.00 -6.36
CA VAL A 147 -27.69 -1.73 -7.17
C VAL A 147 -27.27 -1.53 -8.63
N ALA A 148 -27.89 -2.26 -9.57
CA ALA A 148 -27.55 -2.18 -10.99
C ALA A 148 -27.87 -0.81 -11.58
N ASP A 149 -29.09 -0.31 -11.36
CA ASP A 149 -29.59 0.99 -11.80
C ASP A 149 -30.13 1.75 -10.59
N VAL A 150 -29.37 2.75 -10.14
CA VAL A 150 -29.69 3.54 -8.94
C VAL A 150 -31.00 4.33 -9.11
N CYS A 151 -31.41 4.63 -10.34
CA CYS A 151 -32.59 5.44 -10.62
C CYS A 151 -33.76 4.64 -11.20
N ALA A 152 -33.67 3.31 -11.17
CA ALA A 152 -34.83 2.47 -11.34
C ALA A 152 -35.85 2.72 -10.22
N ARG A 153 -37.13 2.54 -10.51
CA ARG A 153 -38.18 2.66 -9.48
C ARG A 153 -37.99 1.54 -8.46
N ASN A 154 -38.36 1.76 -7.20
CA ASN A 154 -38.19 0.78 -6.12
C ASN A 154 -38.64 -0.66 -6.45
N ALA A 155 -39.74 -0.83 -7.20
CA ALA A 155 -40.24 -2.14 -7.60
C ALA A 155 -39.34 -2.87 -8.62
N ASP A 156 -38.44 -2.14 -9.27
CA ASP A 156 -37.55 -2.58 -10.35
C ASP A 156 -36.07 -2.56 -9.92
N LEU A 157 -35.77 -2.32 -8.63
CA LEU A 157 -34.38 -2.32 -8.14
C LEU A 157 -33.78 -3.72 -8.27
N GLU A 158 -32.79 -3.84 -9.15
CA GLU A 158 -31.99 -5.04 -9.32
C GLU A 158 -30.69 -4.93 -8.51
N PHE A 159 -30.41 -5.96 -7.71
CA PHE A 159 -29.19 -6.08 -6.91
C PHE A 159 -28.24 -7.06 -7.58
N VAL A 160 -27.05 -6.58 -7.93
CA VAL A 160 -25.97 -7.40 -8.51
C VAL A 160 -25.08 -7.91 -7.38
N ALA A 161 -25.02 -9.23 -7.22
CA ALA A 161 -24.13 -9.86 -6.26
C ALA A 161 -22.66 -9.50 -6.54
N VAL A 162 -21.92 -9.21 -5.48
CA VAL A 162 -20.50 -8.84 -5.51
C VAL A 162 -19.69 -9.93 -4.83
N GLY A 163 -18.60 -10.35 -5.46
CA GLY A 163 -17.62 -11.25 -4.84
C GLY A 163 -16.95 -10.63 -3.61
N SER A 164 -16.17 -11.43 -2.89
CA SER A 164 -15.53 -11.00 -1.64
C SER A 164 -14.35 -10.05 -1.83
N THR A 165 -13.82 -9.91 -3.06
CA THR A 165 -12.58 -9.14 -3.28
C THR A 165 -12.86 -7.65 -3.51
N ALA A 166 -11.85 -6.81 -3.26
CA ALA A 166 -11.87 -5.40 -3.64
C ALA A 166 -11.99 -5.21 -5.17
N ARG A 167 -11.47 -6.15 -5.96
CA ARG A 167 -11.60 -6.14 -7.43
C ARG A 167 -13.05 -6.32 -7.87
N ASP A 168 -13.77 -7.27 -7.27
CA ASP A 168 -15.16 -7.56 -7.63
C ASP A 168 -16.06 -6.36 -7.37
N LEU A 169 -15.89 -5.71 -6.21
CA LEU A 169 -16.63 -4.49 -5.89
C LEU A 169 -16.33 -3.36 -6.87
N ARG A 170 -15.05 -3.15 -7.22
CA ARG A 170 -14.68 -2.14 -8.23
C ARG A 170 -15.28 -2.41 -9.60
N VAL A 171 -15.41 -3.68 -9.99
CA VAL A 171 -16.10 -4.07 -11.25
C VAL A 171 -17.59 -3.75 -11.15
N ALA A 172 -18.26 -4.18 -10.08
CA ALA A 172 -19.68 -3.91 -9.88
C ALA A 172 -19.98 -2.39 -9.85
N LEU A 173 -19.20 -1.63 -9.08
CA LEU A 173 -19.32 -0.17 -9.02
C LEU A 173 -19.03 0.55 -10.33
N ARG A 174 -18.28 -0.03 -11.28
CA ARG A 174 -18.08 0.54 -12.63
C ARG A 174 -19.24 0.22 -13.56
N ASN A 175 -19.94 -0.89 -13.35
CA ASN A 175 -21.03 -1.33 -14.19
C ASN A 175 -22.39 -0.76 -13.75
N GLN A 176 -22.46 -0.21 -12.54
CA GLN A 176 -23.65 0.51 -12.06
C GLN A 176 -24.02 1.67 -13.00
N VAL A 177 -25.31 1.81 -13.29
CA VAL A 177 -25.94 2.87 -14.08
C VAL A 177 -26.93 3.67 -13.24
N GLY A 178 -27.56 4.69 -13.83
CA GLY A 178 -28.52 5.54 -13.14
C GLY A 178 -27.90 6.62 -12.25
N ILE A 179 -26.59 6.58 -11.98
CA ILE A 179 -25.89 7.58 -11.16
C ILE A 179 -24.78 8.28 -11.94
N ASP A 180 -24.59 9.58 -11.71
CA ASP A 180 -23.44 10.30 -12.25
C ASP A 180 -22.20 9.93 -11.42
N ARG A 181 -21.14 9.48 -12.09
CA ARG A 181 -19.96 8.91 -11.45
C ARG A 181 -18.69 9.47 -12.08
N SER A 182 -17.78 9.93 -11.23
CA SER A 182 -16.39 10.14 -11.60
C SER A 182 -15.46 9.10 -10.93
N GLY A 183 -14.39 8.76 -11.64
CA GLY A 183 -13.43 7.73 -11.23
C GLY A 183 -13.60 6.38 -11.96
N PRO A 184 -12.82 5.35 -11.56
CA PRO A 184 -11.95 5.35 -10.38
C PRO A 184 -10.74 6.27 -10.54
N ALA A 185 -10.36 6.95 -9.46
CA ALA A 185 -9.06 7.60 -9.31
C ALA A 185 -8.20 6.80 -8.34
N ASP A 186 -6.92 6.62 -8.64
CA ASP A 186 -5.98 5.93 -7.75
C ASP A 186 -5.54 6.87 -6.62
N VAL A 187 -5.75 6.44 -5.38
CA VAL A 187 -5.45 7.19 -4.16
C VAL A 187 -4.86 6.27 -3.09
N LEU A 188 -4.49 6.83 -1.94
CA LEU A 188 -4.10 6.07 -0.76
C LEU A 188 -5.14 6.26 0.35
N VAL A 189 -5.42 5.19 1.09
CA VAL A 189 -6.18 5.21 2.35
C VAL A 189 -5.41 4.38 3.36
N GLY A 190 -4.97 4.99 4.47
CA GLY A 190 -4.13 4.28 5.46
C GLY A 190 -2.89 3.66 4.86
N TYR A 191 -2.27 4.31 3.87
CA TYR A 191 -1.13 3.83 3.10
C TYR A 191 -1.41 2.65 2.15
N TYR A 192 -2.64 2.14 2.07
CA TYR A 192 -3.03 1.13 1.09
C TYR A 192 -3.50 1.76 -0.21
N PRO A 193 -3.10 1.22 -1.39
CA PRO A 193 -3.68 1.59 -2.67
C PRO A 193 -5.20 1.41 -2.65
N ALA A 194 -5.92 2.45 -3.05
CA ALA A 194 -7.36 2.46 -3.07
C ALA A 194 -7.89 3.09 -4.36
N SER A 195 -9.10 2.70 -4.76
CA SER A 195 -9.83 3.35 -5.84
C SER A 195 -10.90 4.28 -5.25
N LYS A 196 -10.81 5.57 -5.57
CA LYS A 196 -11.82 6.59 -5.20
C LYS A 196 -12.85 6.75 -6.31
N TYR A 197 -14.12 6.69 -5.92
CA TYR A 197 -15.28 7.00 -6.76
C TYR A 197 -16.02 8.17 -6.13
N VAL A 198 -16.45 9.14 -6.95
CA VAL A 198 -17.37 10.19 -6.51
C VAL A 198 -18.68 10.00 -7.26
N LEU A 199 -19.76 9.81 -6.52
CA LEU A 199 -21.10 9.57 -7.01
C LEU A 199 -21.97 10.79 -6.76
N ARG A 200 -22.70 11.25 -7.76
CA ARG A 200 -23.67 12.35 -7.66
C ARG A 200 -25.05 11.81 -7.99
N HIS A 201 -25.93 11.89 -7.01
CA HIS A 201 -27.30 11.40 -7.16
C HIS A 201 -28.14 12.38 -8.00
N PRO A 202 -28.68 11.99 -9.17
CA PRO A 202 -29.44 12.89 -10.04
C PRO A 202 -30.77 13.31 -9.40
N ARG A 203 -31.20 14.56 -9.64
CA ARG A 203 -32.46 15.07 -9.04
C ARG A 203 -33.70 14.54 -9.74
N GLU A 204 -33.54 13.99 -10.93
CA GLU A 204 -34.60 13.50 -11.80
C GLU A 204 -35.04 12.07 -11.44
N CYS A 205 -34.33 11.40 -10.52
CA CYS A 205 -34.61 10.03 -10.15
C CYS A 205 -35.91 9.93 -9.32
N PRO A 206 -36.74 8.91 -9.59
CA PRO A 206 -38.05 8.79 -8.97
C PRO A 206 -37.95 8.25 -7.54
N GLY A 207 -38.08 9.11 -6.54
CA GLY A 207 -38.10 8.68 -5.15
C GLY A 207 -38.10 9.87 -4.20
N PRO A 208 -38.69 9.76 -2.99
CA PRO A 208 -38.86 10.94 -2.16
C PRO A 208 -37.58 11.42 -1.47
N GLU A 209 -36.57 10.58 -1.17
CA GLU A 209 -35.50 11.01 -0.24
C GLU A 209 -34.07 10.49 -0.50
N GLY A 210 -33.83 9.66 -1.52
CA GLY A 210 -32.51 9.13 -1.85
C GLY A 210 -32.60 7.68 -2.29
N ASP A 211 -31.52 7.17 -2.89
CA ASP A 211 -31.48 5.81 -3.40
C ASP A 211 -30.31 5.03 -2.82
N GLN A 212 -30.54 3.73 -2.66
CA GLN A 212 -29.53 2.79 -2.20
C GLN A 212 -28.48 2.58 -3.29
N ILE A 213 -27.22 2.66 -2.91
CA ILE A 213 -26.08 2.40 -3.80
C ILE A 213 -25.68 0.93 -3.71
N TRP A 214 -25.71 0.38 -2.49
CA TRP A 214 -25.44 -1.03 -2.23
C TRP A 214 -26.13 -1.53 -0.98
N ALA A 215 -26.20 -2.85 -0.88
CA ALA A 215 -26.62 -3.58 0.31
C ALA A 215 -25.46 -4.43 0.84
N GLY A 216 -25.37 -4.49 2.16
CA GLY A 216 -24.44 -5.32 2.88
C GLY A 216 -25.06 -6.58 3.47
N GLY A 217 -24.29 -7.28 4.31
CA GLY A 217 -24.78 -8.44 5.05
C GLY A 217 -25.90 -8.07 6.05
N PRO A 218 -26.68 -9.07 6.53
CA PRO A 218 -27.65 -8.85 7.59
C PRO A 218 -26.98 -8.21 8.83
N PRO A 219 -27.61 -7.21 9.48
CA PRO A 219 -28.94 -6.67 9.19
C PRO A 219 -28.87 -5.53 8.17
N ASP A 220 -29.26 -5.78 6.91
CA ASP A 220 -29.54 -4.83 5.81
C ASP A 220 -28.76 -3.50 5.83
N SER A 221 -27.47 -3.54 6.17
CA SER A 221 -26.66 -2.33 6.26
C SER A 221 -26.33 -1.87 4.85
N GLY A 222 -26.74 -0.65 4.49
CA GLY A 222 -26.60 -0.13 3.13
C GLY A 222 -25.91 1.22 3.11
N PHE A 223 -25.31 1.54 1.97
CA PHE A 223 -24.94 2.92 1.67
C PHE A 223 -25.96 3.50 0.71
N SER A 224 -26.51 4.65 1.08
CA SER A 224 -27.52 5.37 0.31
C SER A 224 -27.08 6.82 0.18
N ILE A 225 -27.38 7.44 -0.97
CA ILE A 225 -27.11 8.85 -1.21
C ILE A 225 -28.45 9.57 -1.35
N LEU A 226 -28.63 10.64 -0.57
CA LEU A 226 -29.83 11.48 -0.63
C LEU A 226 -29.97 12.15 -2.01
N THR A 227 -31.20 12.42 -2.46
CA THR A 227 -31.44 13.05 -3.76
C THR A 227 -30.71 14.38 -3.93
N GLY A 228 -29.88 14.49 -4.97
CA GLY A 228 -29.02 15.66 -5.21
C GLY A 228 -27.81 15.76 -4.28
N GLY A 229 -27.53 14.72 -3.49
CA GLY A 229 -26.35 14.56 -2.67
C GLY A 229 -25.14 14.03 -3.45
N VAL A 230 -24.01 14.00 -2.77
CA VAL A 230 -22.75 13.48 -3.29
C VAL A 230 -22.22 12.42 -2.33
N GLY A 231 -21.90 11.24 -2.84
CA GLY A 231 -21.21 10.18 -2.12
C GLY A 231 -19.78 10.01 -2.61
N THR A 232 -18.85 9.69 -1.73
CA THR A 232 -17.50 9.27 -2.07
C THR A 232 -17.27 7.86 -1.53
N ILE A 233 -16.71 6.98 -2.36
CA ILE A 233 -16.40 5.60 -2.00
C ILE A 233 -14.92 5.36 -2.25
N TYR A 234 -14.23 4.87 -1.24
CA TYR A 234 -12.87 4.37 -1.34
C TYR A 234 -12.91 2.86 -1.19
N VAL A 235 -12.37 2.14 -2.17
CA VAL A 235 -12.23 0.68 -2.12
C VAL A 235 -10.75 0.34 -2.05
N ALA A 236 -10.31 -0.18 -0.91
CA ALA A 236 -8.95 -0.64 -0.67
C ALA A 236 -8.92 -2.16 -0.47
N ASP A 237 -7.83 -2.78 -0.90
CA ASP A 237 -7.46 -4.15 -0.52
C ASP A 237 -6.42 -4.05 0.59
N VAL A 238 -6.78 -4.53 1.77
CA VAL A 238 -5.98 -4.48 3.00
C VAL A 238 -5.72 -5.92 3.41
N ASN A 239 -4.53 -6.43 3.13
CA ASN A 239 -4.13 -7.80 3.48
C ASN A 239 -5.11 -8.88 2.95
N ALA A 240 -5.55 -8.77 1.69
CA ALA A 240 -6.56 -9.63 1.07
C ALA A 240 -7.99 -9.46 1.63
N HIS A 241 -8.22 -8.48 2.51
CA HIS A 241 -9.54 -8.07 2.95
C HIS A 241 -9.96 -6.78 2.26
N ARG A 242 -11.24 -6.69 1.92
CA ARG A 242 -11.80 -5.49 1.34
C ARG A 242 -12.14 -4.48 2.45
N LEU A 243 -11.55 -3.29 2.38
CA LEU A 243 -11.97 -2.13 3.15
C LEU A 243 -12.73 -1.15 2.25
N VAL A 244 -13.90 -0.73 2.70
CA VAL A 244 -14.70 0.29 2.02
C VAL A 244 -14.90 1.47 2.95
N VAL A 245 -14.34 2.63 2.60
CA VAL A 245 -14.62 3.88 3.30
C VAL A 245 -15.62 4.65 2.48
N THR A 246 -16.71 5.07 3.11
CA THR A 246 -17.71 5.92 2.46
C THR A 246 -17.85 7.23 3.17
N SER A 247 -18.11 8.26 2.38
CA SER A 247 -18.73 9.46 2.90
C SER A 247 -19.87 9.90 2.00
N ASP A 248 -20.87 10.56 2.55
CA ASP A 248 -21.89 11.23 1.75
C ASP A 248 -22.32 12.53 2.37
N TYR A 249 -22.67 13.48 1.52
CA TYR A 249 -23.09 14.79 1.94
C TYR A 249 -24.12 15.45 1.03
N ARG A 250 -24.86 16.39 1.61
CA ARG A 250 -25.79 17.26 0.91
C ARG A 250 -25.72 18.65 1.53
N PHE A 251 -25.57 19.66 0.67
CA PHE A 251 -25.45 21.08 1.06
C PHE A 251 -24.26 21.45 1.95
N ALA A 252 -23.28 20.55 2.13
CA ALA A 252 -22.10 20.80 2.95
C ALA A 252 -21.27 22.01 2.45
N THR A 253 -20.77 22.78 3.42
CA THR A 253 -19.85 23.89 3.17
C THR A 253 -18.46 23.39 2.77
N GLU A 254 -17.67 24.22 2.08
CA GLU A 254 -16.28 23.90 1.71
C GLU A 254 -15.40 23.59 2.94
N ALA A 255 -15.64 24.28 4.06
CA ALA A 255 -14.96 24.00 5.32
C ALA A 255 -15.26 22.60 5.85
N ALA A 256 -16.53 22.18 5.83
CA ALA A 256 -16.93 20.82 6.25
C ALA A 256 -16.36 19.73 5.32
N LEU A 257 -16.27 20.00 4.02
CA LEU A 257 -15.64 19.09 3.07
C LEU A 257 -14.12 18.97 3.29
N THR A 258 -13.46 20.10 3.57
CA THR A 258 -12.02 20.11 3.93
C THR A 258 -11.77 19.30 5.20
N GLU A 259 -12.66 19.42 6.18
CA GLU A 259 -12.58 18.66 7.44
C GLU A 259 -12.80 17.16 7.21
N LEU A 260 -13.78 16.77 6.40
CA LEU A 260 -13.99 15.38 6.00
C LEU A 260 -12.77 14.80 5.27
N ASP A 261 -12.19 15.55 4.33
CA ASP A 261 -10.98 15.14 3.60
C ASP A 261 -9.80 14.97 4.57
N ALA A 262 -9.67 15.84 5.57
CA ALA A 262 -8.66 15.71 6.62
C ALA A 262 -8.86 14.45 7.47
N ILE A 263 -10.10 14.09 7.82
CA ILE A 263 -10.40 12.84 8.55
C ILE A 263 -10.02 11.63 7.71
N ILE A 264 -10.43 11.59 6.43
CA ILE A 264 -10.10 10.48 5.52
C ILE A 264 -8.58 10.37 5.33
N ALA A 265 -7.87 11.50 5.17
CA ALA A 265 -6.42 11.54 5.07
C ALA A 265 -5.72 11.11 6.37
N SER A 266 -6.39 11.25 7.52
CA SER A 266 -5.89 10.79 8.82
C SER A 266 -6.11 9.30 9.06
N ILE A 267 -6.87 8.61 8.19
CA ILE A 267 -7.03 7.16 8.27
C ILE A 267 -5.65 6.54 8.15
N ASP A 268 -5.27 5.83 9.19
CA ASP A 268 -4.07 5.04 9.31
C ASP A 268 -4.50 3.60 9.58
N ILE A 269 -4.31 2.74 8.58
CA ILE A 269 -4.64 1.33 8.69
C ILE A 269 -3.36 0.68 9.13
N ALA A 270 -3.26 0.40 10.42
CA ALA A 270 -2.11 -0.33 10.87
C ALA A 270 -2.22 -1.75 10.26
N PRO A 271 -1.22 -2.27 9.50
CA PRO A 271 -0.91 -3.68 9.70
C PRO A 271 -0.72 -3.84 11.22
N PRO A 272 -1.05 -4.97 11.86
CA PRO A 272 -0.73 -5.09 13.29
C PRO A 272 0.71 -4.61 13.43
N PRO A 273 0.95 -3.46 14.10
CA PRO A 273 2.30 -2.98 14.19
C PRO A 273 3.03 -4.17 14.80
N PHE A 274 4.28 -4.35 14.40
CA PHE A 274 5.21 -4.83 15.39
C PHE A 274 4.95 -3.99 16.63
N GLU A 275 4.19 -4.56 17.58
CA GLU A 275 3.62 -3.86 18.72
C GLU A 275 4.79 -3.02 19.23
N GLN A 276 4.64 -1.70 19.26
CA GLN A 276 5.74 -0.74 19.45
C GLN A 276 6.39 -0.83 20.85
N ASP A 277 6.31 -1.99 21.50
CA ASP A 277 7.11 -2.36 22.64
C ASP A 277 8.55 -2.58 22.17
N GLN A 278 9.38 -1.63 22.57
CA GLN A 278 10.81 -1.63 22.30
C GLN A 278 11.44 -2.96 22.75
N GLY A 279 12.06 -3.67 21.81
CA GLY A 279 12.77 -4.91 22.11
C GLY A 279 11.93 -6.19 22.11
N LEU A 280 10.70 -6.16 21.56
CA LEU A 280 9.95 -7.39 21.37
C LEU A 280 10.68 -8.36 20.42
N ARG A 281 10.75 -9.59 20.88
CA ARG A 281 11.21 -10.74 20.11
C ARG A 281 10.00 -11.33 19.38
N TYR A 282 10.00 -11.25 18.07
CA TYR A 282 8.93 -11.75 17.21
C TYR A 282 9.11 -13.23 16.99
N SER A 283 8.10 -14.02 17.34
CA SER A 283 8.07 -15.46 17.07
C SER A 283 7.20 -15.75 15.86
N MET A 284 7.64 -16.69 15.02
CA MET A 284 6.91 -17.13 13.84
C MET A 284 7.25 -18.59 13.52
N THR A 285 6.52 -19.18 12.58
CA THR A 285 6.80 -20.52 12.05
C THR A 285 6.92 -20.45 10.54
N VAL A 286 8.04 -20.90 10.00
CA VAL A 286 8.33 -20.91 8.56
C VAL A 286 8.35 -22.36 8.09
N ASP A 287 7.32 -22.79 7.36
CA ASP A 287 7.16 -24.18 6.89
C ASP A 287 7.40 -25.23 7.99
N GLY A 288 6.85 -24.99 9.18
CA GLY A 288 7.00 -25.86 10.35
C GLY A 288 8.23 -25.60 11.21
N ILE A 289 9.12 -24.67 10.83
CA ILE A 289 10.30 -24.27 11.61
C ILE A 289 9.94 -23.10 12.53
N PRO A 290 9.83 -23.31 13.86
CA PRO A 290 9.65 -22.21 14.80
C PRO A 290 10.95 -21.41 14.93
N LEU A 291 10.84 -20.09 14.75
CA LEU A 291 11.96 -19.18 14.95
C LEU A 291 11.48 -17.89 15.62
N SER A 292 12.43 -17.15 16.18
CA SER A 292 12.15 -15.84 16.74
C SER A 292 13.29 -14.84 16.52
N LEU A 293 12.97 -13.57 16.29
CA LEU A 293 13.93 -12.52 15.93
C LEU A 293 13.56 -11.17 16.57
N SER A 294 14.55 -10.31 16.79
CA SER A 294 14.36 -8.94 17.27
C SER A 294 14.41 -7.98 16.09
N VAL A 295 13.35 -7.18 15.93
CA VAL A 295 13.31 -6.10 14.94
C VAL A 295 13.57 -4.77 15.64
N PRO A 296 14.53 -3.94 15.18
CA PRO A 296 14.73 -2.59 15.69
C PRO A 296 13.43 -1.78 15.69
N THR A 297 13.29 -0.88 16.65
CA THR A 297 12.11 -0.03 16.75
C THR A 297 12.06 0.96 15.59
N GLY A 298 11.04 0.82 14.74
CA GLY A 298 10.69 1.82 13.73
C GLY A 298 11.02 1.45 12.28
N GLY A 299 10.02 1.63 11.42
CA GLY A 299 10.14 1.56 9.97
C GLY A 299 10.06 0.17 9.35
N TRP A 300 10.22 -0.91 10.12
CA TRP A 300 10.00 -2.27 9.64
C TRP A 300 8.52 -2.64 9.75
N GLU A 301 7.97 -3.15 8.66
CA GLU A 301 6.59 -3.56 8.49
C GLU A 301 6.55 -5.03 8.10
N ARG A 302 5.66 -5.81 8.71
CA ARG A 302 5.43 -7.19 8.31
C ARG A 302 4.59 -7.22 7.03
N VAL A 303 5.04 -7.98 6.04
CA VAL A 303 4.32 -8.21 4.79
C VAL A 303 4.00 -9.69 4.68
N GLY A 304 2.78 -10.05 5.08
CA GLY A 304 2.32 -11.44 5.12
C GLY A 304 3.07 -12.32 6.13
N GLY A 305 3.20 -13.62 5.82
CA GLY A 305 3.87 -14.60 6.69
C GLY A 305 5.38 -14.74 6.45
N THR A 306 5.91 -14.16 5.37
CA THR A 306 7.18 -14.58 4.78
C THR A 306 8.22 -13.47 4.68
N SER A 307 7.86 -12.21 4.99
CA SER A 307 8.81 -11.10 4.93
C SER A 307 8.48 -9.96 5.87
N ILE A 308 9.52 -9.18 6.17
CA ILE A 308 9.42 -7.84 6.73
C ILE A 308 10.17 -6.88 5.83
N ASN A 309 9.62 -5.69 5.66
CA ASN A 309 10.13 -4.70 4.73
C ASN A 309 10.24 -3.36 5.45
N LYS A 310 11.16 -2.52 5.00
CA LYS A 310 11.32 -1.17 5.54
C LYS A 310 11.40 -0.20 4.39
N SER A 311 10.62 0.87 4.50
CA SER A 311 10.87 2.06 3.71
C SER A 311 11.46 3.18 4.56
N VAL A 312 12.46 3.86 4.00
CA VAL A 312 13.08 5.05 4.57
C VAL A 312 12.62 6.33 3.88
N ARG A 313 11.89 6.25 2.76
CA ARG A 313 11.41 7.42 1.99
C ARG A 313 9.91 7.60 1.95
N GLY A 314 9.12 6.60 2.36
CA GLY A 314 7.67 6.72 2.45
C GLY A 314 6.95 5.40 2.21
N PRO A 315 5.62 5.39 2.10
CA PRO A 315 4.85 4.15 2.06
C PRO A 315 5.02 3.31 0.78
N GLN A 316 5.77 3.78 -0.23
CA GLN A 316 5.94 3.09 -1.52
C GLN A 316 7.41 2.86 -1.84
N GLY A 317 7.75 1.60 -2.10
CA GLY A 317 9.12 1.15 -2.35
C GLY A 317 9.84 0.83 -1.05
N ALA A 318 9.99 -0.45 -0.75
CA ALA A 318 10.89 -0.86 0.33
C ALA A 318 12.34 -0.68 -0.13
N GLU A 319 13.12 0.13 0.58
CA GLU A 319 14.58 0.18 0.38
C GLU A 319 15.30 -0.97 1.09
N GLY A 320 14.60 -1.67 1.99
CA GLY A 320 15.13 -2.81 2.74
C GLY A 320 14.09 -3.92 2.90
N MET A 321 14.52 -5.17 2.84
CA MET A 321 13.64 -6.31 3.08
C MET A 321 14.39 -7.46 3.75
N ILE A 322 13.65 -8.31 4.47
CA ILE A 322 14.08 -9.64 4.92
C ILE A 322 12.96 -10.64 4.59
N TYR A 323 13.31 -11.72 3.92
CA TYR A 323 12.41 -12.78 3.44
C TYR A 323 12.95 -14.13 3.90
N TRP A 324 12.05 -15.06 4.17
CA TRP A 324 12.39 -16.42 4.59
C TRP A 324 11.47 -17.46 3.96
N THR A 325 12.04 -18.63 3.66
CA THR A 325 11.35 -19.80 3.11
C THR A 325 12.17 -21.07 3.35
N THR A 326 11.56 -22.23 3.26
CA THR A 326 12.32 -23.49 3.11
C THR A 326 12.61 -23.81 1.65
N PHE A 327 13.62 -24.64 1.41
CA PHE A 327 14.03 -25.11 0.08
C PHE A 327 13.81 -26.64 -0.05
N PRO A 328 13.27 -27.14 -1.18
CA PRO A 328 12.98 -26.44 -2.43
C PRO A 328 11.61 -25.75 -2.48
N ASP A 329 10.80 -25.93 -1.45
CA ASP A 329 9.37 -25.60 -1.45
C ASP A 329 9.11 -24.11 -1.18
N ALA A 330 9.57 -23.26 -2.09
CA ALA A 330 9.21 -21.85 -2.08
C ALA A 330 7.86 -21.66 -2.79
N VAL A 331 6.77 -22.04 -2.12
CA VAL A 331 5.39 -22.08 -2.66
C VAL A 331 4.95 -20.75 -3.28
N ASP A 332 5.54 -19.63 -2.84
CA ASP A 332 5.15 -18.26 -3.19
C ASP A 332 6.18 -17.44 -3.99
N THR A 333 7.30 -18.04 -4.43
CA THR A 333 8.30 -17.30 -5.23
C THR A 333 8.47 -17.83 -6.64
N TYR A 334 8.37 -16.93 -7.62
CA TYR A 334 8.83 -17.18 -8.98
C TYR A 334 10.33 -16.91 -8.99
N THR A 335 11.07 -17.92 -8.54
CA THR A 335 12.53 -17.85 -8.51
C THR A 335 13.10 -18.03 -9.91
N CYS A 336 14.26 -17.41 -10.16
CA CYS A 336 15.23 -17.92 -11.11
C CYS A 336 15.63 -19.38 -10.81
N ALA A 337 15.25 -19.97 -9.66
CA ALA A 337 15.57 -21.33 -9.28
C ALA A 337 14.94 -22.41 -10.18
N ARG A 338 13.87 -22.11 -10.94
CA ARG A 338 13.46 -23.01 -12.05
C ARG A 338 14.51 -23.09 -13.16
N GLN A 339 15.37 -22.08 -13.29
CA GLN A 339 16.53 -22.04 -14.18
C GLN A 339 17.84 -22.49 -13.51
N LEU A 340 17.90 -22.60 -12.18
CA LEU A 340 18.98 -23.29 -11.47
C LEU A 340 18.86 -24.81 -11.75
N LYS A 341 19.30 -25.26 -12.92
CA LYS A 341 19.51 -26.68 -13.26
C LYS A 341 21.02 -26.98 -13.12
N PRO A 342 21.45 -28.08 -12.48
CA PRO A 342 20.75 -29.35 -12.19
C PRO A 342 20.28 -29.47 -10.73
N SER A 343 19.83 -30.67 -10.31
CA SER A 343 19.39 -30.98 -8.92
C SER A 343 20.39 -30.40 -7.92
N ILE A 344 19.99 -29.31 -7.25
CA ILE A 344 20.76 -28.75 -6.17
C ILE A 344 20.98 -29.88 -5.16
N GLY A 345 22.25 -30.20 -4.90
CA GLY A 345 22.62 -31.29 -4.00
C GLY A 345 21.97 -31.11 -2.62
N PRO A 346 21.94 -32.17 -1.79
CA PRO A 346 21.17 -32.15 -0.55
C PRO A 346 21.76 -31.19 0.50
N SER A 347 23.01 -30.74 0.35
CA SER A 347 23.68 -29.94 1.37
C SER A 347 23.38 -28.45 1.28
N THR A 348 23.64 -27.72 2.37
CA THR A 348 23.66 -26.25 2.37
C THR A 348 24.81 -25.68 1.54
N ALA A 349 25.93 -26.40 1.41
CA ALA A 349 27.04 -26.01 0.56
C ALA A 349 26.68 -26.07 -0.93
N ASP A 350 25.95 -27.11 -1.35
CA ASP A 350 25.47 -27.23 -2.73
C ASP A 350 24.47 -26.11 -3.07
N LEU A 351 23.54 -25.81 -2.15
CA LEU A 351 22.59 -24.71 -2.31
C LEU A 351 23.33 -23.36 -2.34
N ALA A 352 24.31 -23.16 -1.48
CA ALA A 352 25.11 -21.94 -1.46
C ALA A 352 25.93 -21.75 -2.76
N ALA A 353 26.52 -22.81 -3.28
CA ALA A 353 27.22 -22.78 -4.56
C ALA A 353 26.27 -22.48 -5.72
N ALA A 354 25.05 -23.04 -5.71
CA ALA A 354 24.04 -22.74 -6.72
C ALA A 354 23.60 -21.26 -6.68
N VAL A 355 23.38 -20.71 -5.48
CA VAL A 355 23.04 -19.30 -5.26
C VAL A 355 24.16 -18.37 -5.72
N ALA A 356 25.41 -18.69 -5.40
CA ALA A 356 26.57 -17.90 -5.79
C ALA A 356 26.82 -17.87 -7.32
N ASN A 357 26.35 -18.89 -8.04
CA ASN A 357 26.49 -19.01 -9.50
C ASN A 357 25.21 -18.66 -10.26
N ALA A 358 24.22 -18.08 -9.57
CA ALA A 358 22.93 -17.84 -10.16
C ALA A 358 22.99 -16.81 -11.30
N PRO A 359 22.38 -17.10 -12.46
CA PRO A 359 22.29 -16.14 -13.57
C PRO A 359 21.68 -14.81 -13.13
N GLY A 360 22.12 -13.71 -13.75
CA GLY A 360 21.62 -12.37 -13.46
C GLY A 360 22.19 -11.71 -12.20
N THR A 361 23.11 -12.38 -11.51
CA THR A 361 23.79 -11.80 -10.34
C THR A 361 25.29 -11.75 -10.52
N GLN A 362 25.92 -10.92 -9.70
CA GLN A 362 27.36 -10.87 -9.50
C GLN A 362 27.65 -11.21 -8.04
N LEU A 363 28.50 -12.21 -7.81
CA LEU A 363 28.99 -12.53 -6.48
C LEU A 363 29.86 -11.39 -5.96
N ILE A 364 29.46 -10.80 -4.83
CA ILE A 364 30.18 -9.74 -4.14
C ILE A 364 31.02 -10.36 -3.01
N ALA A 365 30.46 -11.29 -2.26
CA ALA A 365 31.15 -12.00 -1.18
C ALA A 365 30.58 -13.41 -0.93
N GLY A 366 31.40 -14.30 -0.37
CA GLY A 366 31.03 -15.68 -0.01
C GLY A 366 31.19 -16.69 -1.16
N PRO A 367 30.67 -17.93 -1.01
CA PRO A 367 30.04 -18.46 0.20
C PRO A 367 31.01 -18.51 1.38
N ALA A 368 30.62 -17.94 2.52
CA ALA A 368 31.39 -17.95 3.75
C ALA A 368 30.67 -18.78 4.83
N ASP A 369 31.44 -19.42 5.71
CA ASP A 369 30.92 -20.09 6.89
C ASP A 369 30.70 -19.07 8.02
N VAL A 370 29.45 -18.96 8.47
CA VAL A 370 29.03 -18.13 9.61
C VAL A 370 28.20 -18.98 10.58
N ARG A 371 27.80 -18.38 11.70
CA ARG A 371 26.85 -19.01 12.63
C ARG A 371 25.63 -18.12 12.83
N LEU A 372 24.44 -18.72 12.75
CA LEU A 372 23.19 -18.13 13.21
C LEU A 372 22.67 -19.00 14.35
N ASP A 373 22.44 -18.41 15.51
CA ASP A 373 22.03 -19.14 16.72
C ASP A 373 22.91 -20.36 17.03
N GLY A 374 24.23 -20.21 16.87
CA GLY A 374 25.17 -21.31 17.05
C GLY A 374 25.12 -22.42 15.97
N ARG A 375 24.24 -22.34 14.97
CA ARG A 375 24.14 -23.32 13.88
C ARG A 375 25.01 -22.94 12.68
N ALA A 376 25.61 -23.94 12.04
CA ALA A 376 26.43 -23.73 10.84
C ALA A 376 25.57 -23.15 9.71
N THR A 377 25.99 -22.01 9.16
CA THR A 377 25.22 -21.25 8.17
C THR A 377 26.14 -20.83 7.04
N LYS A 378 25.67 -20.89 5.80
CA LYS A 378 26.36 -20.29 4.65
C LYS A 378 25.87 -18.87 4.42
N TYR A 379 26.81 -17.94 4.25
CA TYR A 379 26.54 -16.53 3.95
C TYR A 379 27.06 -16.13 2.58
N ILE A 380 26.24 -15.44 1.79
CA ILE A 380 26.53 -15.03 0.41
C ILE A 380 26.02 -13.62 0.20
N VAL A 381 26.76 -12.80 -0.53
CA VAL A 381 26.33 -11.45 -0.95
C VAL A 381 26.41 -11.37 -2.47
N LEU A 382 25.31 -10.94 -3.07
CA LEU A 382 25.11 -10.81 -4.51
C LEU A 382 24.70 -9.38 -4.84
N ALA A 383 25.11 -8.89 -6.00
CA ALA A 383 24.52 -7.72 -6.64
C ALA A 383 23.69 -8.18 -7.85
N VAL A 384 22.52 -7.59 -8.06
CA VAL A 384 21.71 -7.84 -9.26
C VAL A 384 22.30 -7.07 -10.44
N ARG A 385 22.51 -7.76 -11.56
CA ARG A 385 23.14 -7.17 -12.75
C ARG A 385 22.12 -6.48 -13.64
N GLU A 386 22.53 -5.37 -14.27
CA GLU A 386 21.74 -4.68 -15.30
C GLU A 386 21.70 -5.44 -16.63
N ASP A 387 22.77 -6.17 -16.98
CA ASP A 387 23.00 -6.70 -18.32
C ASP A 387 22.55 -8.16 -18.52
N ARG A 388 22.14 -8.85 -17.44
CA ARG A 388 21.79 -10.28 -17.45
C ARG A 388 20.68 -10.56 -16.43
N GLY A 389 19.81 -11.54 -16.71
CA GLY A 389 18.73 -11.95 -15.81
C GLY A 389 17.78 -12.97 -16.43
N CYS A 390 16.85 -13.49 -15.63
CA CYS A 390 15.84 -14.46 -16.06
C CYS A 390 14.67 -13.80 -16.84
N ASP A 391 14.99 -12.95 -17.82
CA ASP A 391 14.44 -11.61 -18.15
C ASP A 391 15.30 -10.54 -17.43
N PRO A 392 15.96 -9.60 -18.13
CA PRO A 392 17.05 -8.80 -17.54
C PRO A 392 16.60 -8.04 -16.29
N GLY A 393 17.30 -8.26 -15.17
CA GLY A 393 17.18 -7.42 -13.97
C GLY A 393 16.57 -8.01 -12.70
N PHE A 394 16.28 -9.32 -12.59
CA PHE A 394 15.79 -9.89 -11.31
C PHE A 394 16.39 -11.24 -10.90
N PHE A 395 16.51 -11.46 -9.58
CA PHE A 395 16.91 -12.67 -8.86
C PHE A 395 15.73 -13.36 -8.16
N PHE A 396 14.80 -12.58 -7.59
CA PHE A 396 13.51 -13.05 -7.05
C PHE A 396 12.37 -12.20 -7.60
N THR A 397 11.26 -12.85 -7.95
CA THR A 397 9.95 -12.20 -8.01
C THR A 397 9.02 -12.90 -7.03
N TRP A 398 8.37 -12.10 -6.21
CA TRP A 398 7.32 -12.56 -5.32
C TRP A 398 5.98 -12.40 -6.05
N ARG A 399 4.99 -13.22 -5.72
CA ARG A 399 3.62 -12.83 -6.09
C ARG A 399 3.32 -11.50 -5.42
N ASP A 400 2.84 -10.53 -6.19
CA ASP A 400 2.33 -9.28 -5.65
C ASP A 400 1.36 -9.58 -4.49
N ARG A 401 1.74 -9.15 -3.28
CA ARG A 401 0.91 -9.16 -2.07
C ARG A 401 0.54 -7.70 -1.83
N GLN A 402 -0.75 -7.38 -1.85
CA GLN A 402 -1.20 -5.98 -1.78
C GLN A 402 -1.07 -5.44 -0.34
N GLY A 403 -0.34 -4.33 -0.16
CA GLY A 403 -0.23 -3.56 1.09
C GLY A 403 1.20 -3.39 1.65
N GLY A 404 1.47 -2.23 2.28
CA GLY A 404 2.73 -1.90 2.98
C GLY A 404 3.93 -1.56 2.06
N ALA A 405 5.08 -1.27 2.66
CA ALA A 405 6.34 -1.16 1.94
C ALA A 405 6.64 -2.50 1.25
N MET A 406 6.34 -2.65 -0.04
CA MET A 406 6.51 -3.92 -0.74
C MET A 406 7.80 -3.92 -1.57
N TRP A 407 8.57 -4.99 -1.44
CA TRP A 407 9.62 -5.35 -2.38
C TRP A 407 9.06 -6.40 -3.37
N SER A 408 8.47 -5.96 -4.49
CA SER A 408 7.78 -6.84 -5.44
C SER A 408 8.73 -7.60 -6.37
N ALA A 409 9.89 -7.02 -6.65
CA ALA A 409 10.96 -7.64 -7.42
C ALA A 409 12.31 -7.05 -7.02
N THR A 410 13.35 -7.85 -7.15
CA THR A 410 14.71 -7.33 -7.18
C THR A 410 14.94 -6.60 -8.50
N GLU A 411 15.63 -5.47 -8.47
CA GLU A 411 15.98 -4.62 -9.60
C GLU A 411 17.50 -4.59 -9.80
N PRO A 412 17.99 -4.20 -10.99
CA PRO A 412 19.41 -3.99 -11.18
C PRO A 412 20.04 -3.04 -10.16
N GLY A 413 21.21 -3.42 -9.65
CA GLY A 413 21.92 -2.68 -8.61
C GLY A 413 21.53 -3.08 -7.18
N ASP A 414 20.41 -3.78 -6.98
CA ASP A 414 20.03 -4.27 -5.65
C ASP A 414 21.11 -5.20 -5.08
N THR A 415 21.37 -5.08 -3.78
CA THR A 415 22.27 -5.98 -3.06
C THR A 415 21.47 -6.99 -2.24
N ILE A 416 21.76 -8.27 -2.44
CA ILE A 416 21.06 -9.40 -1.82
C ILE A 416 22.05 -10.16 -0.94
N ARG A 417 21.70 -10.30 0.33
CA ARG A 417 22.44 -11.06 1.35
C ARG A 417 21.65 -12.32 1.66
N VAL A 418 22.29 -13.47 1.56
CA VAL A 418 21.64 -14.76 1.71
C VAL A 418 22.28 -15.53 2.85
N TRP A 419 21.45 -16.05 3.75
CA TRP A 419 21.82 -16.99 4.79
C TRP A 419 21.10 -18.32 4.55
N ILE A 420 21.86 -19.41 4.51
CA ILE A 420 21.33 -20.77 4.36
C ILE A 420 21.74 -21.59 5.58
N VAL A 421 20.75 -22.05 6.34
CA VAL A 421 20.95 -22.86 7.55
C VAL A 421 20.22 -24.20 7.41
N ASP A 422 20.87 -25.28 7.85
CA ASP A 422 20.25 -26.60 7.96
C ASP A 422 19.64 -26.78 9.34
N LEU A 423 18.36 -27.14 9.36
CA LEU A 423 17.55 -27.36 10.55
C LEU A 423 16.93 -28.75 10.41
N ASP A 424 17.66 -29.75 10.91
CA ASP A 424 17.26 -31.16 10.93
C ASP A 424 16.88 -31.70 9.54
N GLY A 425 17.74 -31.41 8.54
CA GLY A 425 17.53 -31.81 7.15
C GLY A 425 16.62 -30.87 6.35
N THR A 426 16.06 -29.85 7.00
CA THR A 426 15.32 -28.77 6.34
C THR A 426 16.22 -27.57 6.13
N ARG A 427 16.36 -27.11 4.89
CA ARG A 427 17.20 -25.95 4.56
C ARG A 427 16.35 -24.69 4.60
N LEU A 428 16.54 -23.86 5.63
CA LEU A 428 15.94 -22.54 5.71
C LEU A 428 16.80 -21.55 4.92
N PHE A 429 16.15 -20.82 4.04
CA PHE A 429 16.72 -19.79 3.18
C PHE A 429 16.22 -18.42 3.64
N ILE A 430 17.14 -17.55 4.06
CA ILE A 430 16.84 -16.18 4.49
C ILE A 430 17.54 -15.23 3.52
N ALA A 431 16.79 -14.28 2.95
CA ALA A 431 17.34 -13.25 2.07
C ALA A 431 17.06 -11.86 2.65
N GLY A 432 18.09 -11.02 2.71
CA GLY A 432 17.99 -9.60 3.01
C GLY A 432 18.38 -8.77 1.79
N GLY A 433 17.53 -7.84 1.38
CA GLY A 433 17.72 -7.02 0.18
C GLY A 433 17.86 -5.55 0.53
N THR A 434 18.74 -4.83 -0.17
CA THR A 434 18.83 -3.36 -0.12
C THR A 434 18.93 -2.73 -1.51
N LYS A 435 18.20 -1.62 -1.71
CA LYS A 435 18.24 -0.83 -2.96
C LYS A 435 19.59 -0.10 -3.07
N PRO A 436 20.06 0.29 -4.27
CA PRO A 436 21.35 0.97 -4.46
C PRO A 436 21.54 2.23 -3.62
N ASP A 437 20.43 2.87 -3.28
CA ASP A 437 20.34 4.13 -2.56
C ASP A 437 19.87 3.97 -1.11
N ALA A 438 19.80 2.72 -0.63
CA ALA A 438 19.71 2.43 0.78
C ALA A 438 21.02 2.86 1.48
N GLY A 439 20.90 3.60 2.58
CA GLY A 439 22.05 3.94 3.41
C GLY A 439 22.66 2.69 4.07
N PRO A 440 23.95 2.74 4.47
CA PRO A 440 24.63 1.63 5.15
C PRO A 440 23.96 1.25 6.49
N GLU A 441 23.18 2.15 7.08
CA GLU A 441 22.40 1.90 8.28
C GLU A 441 21.37 0.78 8.07
N LEU A 442 20.71 0.74 6.91
CA LEU A 442 19.69 -0.26 6.61
C LEU A 442 20.30 -1.65 6.43
N GLU A 443 21.50 -1.71 5.87
CA GLU A 443 22.29 -2.94 5.76
C GLU A 443 22.65 -3.49 7.15
N GLN A 444 23.07 -2.62 8.06
CA GLN A 444 23.39 -2.97 9.45
C GLN A 444 22.15 -3.46 10.20
N GLU A 445 21.00 -2.80 10.00
CA GLU A 445 19.74 -3.25 10.60
C GLU A 445 19.33 -4.64 10.11
N ILE A 446 19.44 -4.92 8.80
CA ILE A 446 19.17 -6.26 8.25
C ILE A 446 20.07 -7.30 8.91
N GLU A 447 21.38 -7.04 8.97
CA GLU A 447 22.31 -7.96 9.64
C GLU A 447 21.97 -8.14 11.11
N GLN A 448 21.62 -7.07 11.82
CA GLN A 448 21.23 -7.12 13.23
C GLN A 448 19.99 -8.01 13.42
N ILE A 449 18.97 -7.85 12.58
CA ILE A 449 17.75 -8.66 12.62
C ILE A 449 18.07 -10.13 12.38
N VAL A 450 18.80 -10.45 11.30
CA VAL A 450 19.13 -11.85 10.97
C VAL A 450 19.99 -12.49 12.05
N ARG A 451 20.98 -11.77 12.59
CA ARG A 451 21.82 -12.27 13.69
C ARG A 451 21.05 -12.48 14.99
N SER A 452 19.91 -11.82 15.16
CA SER A 452 19.05 -11.99 16.33
C SER A 452 18.16 -13.22 16.27
N ILE A 453 18.10 -13.92 15.12
CA ILE A 453 17.28 -15.13 14.96
C ILE A 453 17.70 -16.20 15.97
N TRP A 454 16.69 -16.83 16.58
CA TRP A 454 16.79 -18.00 17.45
C TRP A 454 15.84 -19.08 16.95
N PHE A 455 16.31 -20.31 16.86
CA PHE A 455 15.51 -21.47 16.44
C PHE A 455 15.10 -22.25 17.69
N ALA A 456 13.80 -22.54 17.82
CA ALA A 456 13.28 -23.25 19.00
C ALA A 456 13.55 -24.76 18.96
#